data_AF-I0X7D3-F1
#
_entry.id   AF-I0X7D3-F1
#
_cell.length_a   1.000
_cell.length_b   1.000
_cell.length_c   1.000
_cell.angle_alpha   90.00
_cell.angle_beta   90.00
_cell.angle_gamma   90.00
#
_symmetry.space_group_name_H-M   'P 1'
#
loop_
_entity.id
_entity.type
_entity.pdbx_description
1 polymer ?
#
loop_
_entity_poly.entity_id
_entity_poly.type
_entity_poly.pdbx_seq_one_letter_code
_entity_poly.pdbx_strand_id
1 'polypeptide(L)'
;MKLSKKVLAAIALISALSFAFAQDETSVENEYLTDVDGDIITTLAESDDFENKLVALQYLESAIEEGNTSPAVIAALDHLAGEGINTQSRTNGRLTNNFSSVRREACLLLAKVPSEHSKNTLINIALNDNEPMVMAAAVQSLGKIGINNNDETVEAIAFANRKNQTLNPTSSLAMEVLNAYEALAETTENKKSMIDSVARISTDYHYVTPVRQKAYRLLKKLSQESKKDSSSKKDDSANKAN
;
A
#
# COMPACT_ATOMS: atom_id res chain seq x y z
N MET A 1 2.10 72.48 -2.96
CA MET A 1 2.22 71.53 -4.10
C MET A 1 1.38 70.31 -3.81
N LYS A 2 0.31 70.08 -4.59
CA LYS A 2 -0.54 68.89 -4.48
C LYS A 2 0.17 67.72 -5.17
N LEU A 3 0.76 66.80 -4.39
CA LEU A 3 1.26 65.54 -4.95
C LEU A 3 0.07 64.75 -5.51
N SER A 4 0.12 64.44 -6.80
CA SER A 4 -0.97 63.71 -7.45
C SER A 4 -1.01 62.26 -6.96
N LYS A 5 -2.22 61.70 -6.82
CA LYS A 5 -2.47 60.32 -6.37
C LYS A 5 -1.75 59.24 -7.22
N LYS A 6 -1.25 59.60 -8.41
CA LYS A 6 -0.46 58.71 -9.28
C LYS A 6 0.99 58.51 -8.80
N VAL A 7 1.55 59.46 -8.04
CA VAL A 7 2.92 59.36 -7.52
C VAL A 7 3.01 58.45 -6.30
N LEU A 8 1.95 58.39 -5.46
CA LEU A 8 1.89 57.43 -4.35
C LEU A 8 1.70 55.97 -4.82
N ALA A 9 0.97 55.76 -5.93
CA ALA A 9 0.79 54.42 -6.49
C ALA A 9 2.08 53.83 -7.07
N ALA A 10 3.00 54.67 -7.58
CA ALA A 10 4.28 54.23 -8.12
C ALA A 10 5.27 53.80 -7.02
N ILE A 11 5.21 54.41 -5.82
CA ILE A 11 6.11 54.07 -4.71
C ILE A 11 5.65 52.79 -3.99
N ALA A 12 4.33 52.56 -3.89
CA ALA A 12 3.78 51.32 -3.34
C ALA A 12 3.98 50.09 -4.26
N LEU A 13 4.17 50.30 -5.57
CA LEU A 13 4.44 49.21 -6.52
C LEU A 13 5.90 48.74 -6.48
N ILE A 14 6.84 49.60 -6.05
CA ILE A 14 8.28 49.29 -6.03
C ILE A 14 8.67 48.55 -4.73
N SER A 15 7.92 48.72 -3.63
CA SER A 15 8.14 47.99 -2.37
C SER A 15 7.51 46.59 -2.32
N ALA A 16 6.75 46.18 -3.34
CA ALA A 16 6.07 44.89 -3.39
C ALA A 16 6.77 43.84 -4.28
N LEU A 17 7.94 44.14 -4.84
CA LEU A 17 8.67 43.29 -5.79
C LEU A 17 9.93 42.64 -5.22
N SER A 18 10.20 42.76 -3.91
CA SER A 18 11.42 42.22 -3.28
C SER A 18 11.21 40.88 -2.54
N PHE A 19 10.10 40.17 -2.74
CA PHE A 19 9.80 38.90 -2.07
C PHE A 19 9.59 37.71 -3.02
N ALA A 20 10.09 37.77 -4.25
CA ALA A 20 10.11 36.63 -5.14
C ALA A 20 11.49 36.53 -5.77
N PHE A 21 12.34 35.68 -5.21
CA PHE A 21 13.41 34.89 -5.84
C PHE A 21 14.28 34.30 -4.72
N ALA A 22 13.68 33.41 -3.92
CA ALA A 22 14.44 32.30 -3.36
C ALA A 22 14.35 31.20 -4.43
N GLN A 23 15.30 31.18 -5.35
CA GLN A 23 15.55 29.95 -6.11
C GLN A 23 16.10 28.95 -5.10
N ASP A 24 15.46 27.80 -4.98
CA ASP A 24 16.08 26.60 -4.41
C ASP A 24 17.28 26.28 -5.28
N GLU A 25 18.46 26.75 -4.88
CA GLU A 25 19.72 26.24 -5.40
C GLU A 25 19.96 24.88 -4.73
N THR A 26 19.39 23.82 -5.31
CA THR A 26 19.86 22.47 -5.04
C THR A 26 21.32 22.41 -5.50
N SER A 27 22.24 22.38 -4.54
CA SER A 27 23.67 22.21 -4.82
C SER A 27 23.87 20.98 -5.68
N VAL A 28 24.68 21.11 -6.73
CA VAL A 28 25.04 20.04 -7.66
C VAL A 28 25.56 18.80 -6.91
N GLU A 29 26.18 19.00 -5.74
CA GLU A 29 26.62 17.91 -4.85
C GLU A 29 25.47 17.10 -4.25
N ASN A 30 24.32 17.71 -3.95
CA ASN A 30 23.15 17.00 -3.42
C ASN A 30 22.50 16.12 -4.49
N GLU A 31 22.50 16.56 -5.75
CA GLU A 31 22.00 15.76 -6.88
C GLU A 31 22.93 14.55 -7.12
N TYR A 32 24.25 14.76 -7.13
CA TYR A 32 25.23 13.66 -7.27
C TYR A 32 25.20 12.67 -6.10
N LEU A 33 25.03 13.12 -4.85
CA LEU A 33 24.94 12.21 -3.70
C LEU A 33 23.66 11.37 -3.71
N THR A 34 22.54 11.95 -4.17
CA THR A 34 21.27 11.23 -4.32
C THR A 34 21.37 10.15 -5.41
N ASP A 35 22.08 10.42 -6.50
CA ASP A 35 22.31 9.47 -7.59
C ASP A 35 23.22 8.30 -7.17
N VAL A 36 24.31 8.57 -6.43
CA VAL A 36 25.23 7.53 -5.96
C VAL A 36 24.55 6.59 -4.96
N ASP A 37 23.77 7.12 -4.02
CA ASP A 37 23.04 6.30 -3.05
C ASP A 37 21.97 5.44 -3.75
N GLY A 38 21.31 5.99 -4.77
CA GLY A 38 20.37 5.24 -5.62
C GLY A 38 21.01 4.09 -6.39
N ASP A 39 22.20 4.31 -6.96
CA ASP A 39 22.97 3.27 -7.67
C ASP A 39 23.43 2.15 -6.73
N ILE A 40 23.88 2.51 -5.51
CA ILE A 40 24.27 1.55 -4.48
C ILE A 40 23.06 0.70 -4.06
N ILE A 41 21.92 1.33 -3.75
CA ILE A 41 20.68 0.64 -3.38
C ILE A 41 20.25 -0.33 -4.49
N THR A 42 20.27 0.12 -5.74
CA THR A 42 19.90 -0.70 -6.90
C THR A 42 20.83 -1.89 -7.05
N THR A 43 22.15 -1.67 -6.98
CA THR A 43 23.16 -2.72 -7.07
C THR A 43 22.98 -3.78 -5.98
N LEU A 44 22.70 -3.37 -4.74
CA LEU A 44 22.46 -4.28 -3.62
C LEU A 44 21.13 -5.03 -3.77
N ALA A 45 20.08 -4.37 -4.24
CA ALA A 45 18.77 -4.97 -4.45
C ALA A 45 18.79 -6.04 -5.56
N GLU A 46 19.51 -5.78 -6.65
CA GLU A 46 19.66 -6.68 -7.79
C GLU A 46 20.69 -7.80 -7.57
N SER A 47 21.47 -7.75 -6.48
CA SER A 47 22.43 -8.79 -6.14
C SER A 47 21.76 -10.16 -5.99
N ASP A 48 22.43 -11.25 -6.36
CA ASP A 48 21.96 -12.62 -6.05
C ASP A 48 22.19 -13.01 -4.58
N ASP A 49 22.95 -12.20 -3.83
CA ASP A 49 23.29 -12.46 -2.44
C ASP A 49 22.21 -11.96 -1.47
N PHE A 50 21.80 -12.83 -0.56
CA PHE A 50 20.75 -12.54 0.40
C PHE A 50 21.11 -11.40 1.38
N GLU A 51 22.35 -11.34 1.84
CA GLU A 51 22.79 -10.33 2.81
C GLU A 51 22.80 -8.94 2.17
N ASN A 52 23.25 -8.84 0.92
CA ASN A 52 23.18 -7.58 0.16
C ASN A 52 21.75 -7.06 0.06
N LYS A 53 20.76 -7.94 -0.14
CA LYS A 53 19.34 -7.54 -0.18
C LYS A 53 18.83 -7.07 1.18
N LEU A 54 19.28 -7.66 2.28
CA LEU A 54 18.95 -7.17 3.62
C LEU A 54 19.53 -5.76 3.86
N VAL A 55 20.75 -5.52 3.40
CA VAL A 55 21.37 -4.18 3.46
C VAL A 55 20.61 -3.21 2.56
N ALA A 56 20.20 -3.61 1.35
CA ALA A 56 19.37 -2.80 0.47
C ALA A 56 18.06 -2.37 1.17
N LEU A 57 17.38 -3.31 1.86
CA LEU A 57 16.16 -3.02 2.61
C LEU A 57 16.39 -2.02 3.75
N GLN A 58 17.53 -2.07 4.44
CA GLN A 58 17.87 -1.10 5.49
C GLN A 58 18.08 0.31 4.92
N TYR A 59 18.77 0.42 3.79
CA TYR A 59 18.92 1.70 3.10
C TYR A 59 17.59 2.22 2.57
N LEU A 60 16.76 1.35 1.98
CA LEU A 60 15.42 1.71 1.49
C LEU A 60 14.50 2.17 2.63
N GLU A 61 14.52 1.48 3.78
CA GLU A 61 13.76 1.90 4.95
C GLU A 61 14.20 3.29 5.42
N SER A 62 15.51 3.52 5.57
CA SER A 62 16.07 4.81 5.98
C SER A 62 15.68 5.93 5.00
N ALA A 63 15.82 5.67 3.70
CA ALA A 63 15.45 6.61 2.65
C ALA A 63 13.97 7.01 2.73
N ILE A 64 13.07 6.03 2.91
CA ILE A 64 11.62 6.30 3.03
C ILE A 64 11.32 7.09 4.32
N GLU A 65 11.98 6.78 5.43
CA GLU A 65 11.83 7.50 6.69
C GLU A 65 12.28 8.96 6.60
N GLU A 66 13.27 9.23 5.76
CA GLU A 66 13.73 10.57 5.40
C GLU A 66 12.83 11.24 4.33
N GLY A 67 11.82 10.54 3.82
CA GLY A 67 10.86 11.05 2.84
C GLY A 67 11.28 10.87 1.38
N ASN A 68 12.36 10.14 1.09
CA ASN A 68 12.77 9.82 -0.27
C ASN A 68 11.87 8.74 -0.87
N THR A 69 10.95 9.17 -1.73
CA THR A 69 10.06 8.30 -2.52
C THR A 69 10.41 8.36 -4.01
N SER A 70 11.69 8.50 -4.34
CA SER A 70 12.17 8.59 -5.72
C SER A 70 11.78 7.33 -6.53
N PRO A 71 11.72 7.45 -7.87
CA PRO A 71 11.46 6.29 -8.74
C PRO A 71 12.44 5.14 -8.53
N ALA A 72 13.71 5.42 -8.20
CA ALA A 72 14.71 4.39 -7.91
C ALA A 72 14.39 3.60 -6.64
N VAL A 73 14.02 4.29 -5.55
CA VAL A 73 13.58 3.64 -4.29
C VAL A 73 12.36 2.75 -4.54
N ILE A 74 11.35 3.25 -5.26
CA ILE A 74 10.14 2.49 -5.56
C ILE A 74 10.48 1.28 -6.44
N ALA A 75 11.29 1.45 -7.49
CA ALA A 75 11.68 0.36 -8.39
C ALA A 75 12.48 -0.73 -7.66
N ALA A 76 13.39 -0.36 -6.76
CA ALA A 76 14.12 -1.30 -5.92
C ALA A 76 13.19 -2.09 -4.98
N LEU A 77 12.20 -1.42 -4.37
CA LEU A 77 11.17 -2.09 -3.57
C LEU A 77 10.31 -3.04 -4.39
N ASP A 78 9.90 -2.66 -5.60
CA ASP A 78 9.13 -3.54 -6.50
C ASP A 78 9.94 -4.77 -6.89
N HIS A 79 11.23 -4.59 -7.21
CA HIS A 79 12.15 -5.67 -7.53
C HIS A 79 12.21 -6.67 -6.37
N LEU A 80 12.48 -6.18 -5.16
CA LEU A 80 12.62 -7.00 -3.96
C LEU A 80 11.28 -7.66 -3.55
N ALA A 81 10.15 -6.96 -3.67
CA ALA A 81 8.82 -7.50 -3.37
C ALA A 81 8.40 -8.58 -4.39
N GLY A 82 8.80 -8.43 -5.66
CA GLY A 82 8.49 -9.34 -6.75
C GLY A 82 9.46 -10.51 -6.92
N GLU A 83 10.50 -10.62 -6.11
CA GLU A 83 11.60 -11.55 -6.34
C GLU A 83 11.20 -13.02 -6.20
N GLY A 84 11.48 -13.82 -7.23
CA GLY A 84 11.03 -15.22 -7.33
C GLY A 84 9.61 -15.36 -7.87
N ILE A 85 8.90 -14.25 -8.12
CA ILE A 85 7.58 -14.20 -8.76
C ILE A 85 7.70 -13.52 -10.13
N ASN A 86 8.00 -12.22 -10.12
CA ASN A 86 8.15 -11.36 -11.30
C ASN A 86 9.51 -11.59 -11.96
N THR A 87 10.56 -11.78 -11.16
CA THR A 87 11.91 -12.10 -11.61
C THR A 87 12.28 -13.50 -11.11
N GLN A 88 12.69 -14.40 -11.99
CA GLN A 88 13.04 -15.78 -11.61
C GLN A 88 14.45 -16.12 -12.08
N SER A 89 15.36 -16.28 -11.13
CA SER A 89 16.70 -16.81 -11.36
C SER A 89 16.68 -18.31 -11.07
N ARG A 90 17.20 -19.12 -11.99
CA ARG A 90 17.23 -20.57 -11.85
C ARG A 90 18.61 -21.15 -12.10
N THR A 91 19.04 -22.02 -11.19
CA THR A 91 20.25 -22.83 -11.36
C THR A 91 19.86 -24.30 -11.29
N ASN A 92 20.18 -25.07 -12.33
CA ASN A 92 19.80 -26.49 -12.44
C ASN A 92 18.29 -26.73 -12.21
N GLY A 93 17.45 -25.82 -12.70
CA GLY A 93 15.98 -25.89 -12.59
C GLY A 93 15.40 -25.42 -11.25
N ARG A 94 16.22 -25.19 -10.22
CA ARG A 94 15.78 -24.69 -8.91
C ARG A 94 15.72 -23.17 -8.93
N LEU A 95 14.65 -22.59 -8.37
CA LEU A 95 14.54 -21.15 -8.14
C LEU A 95 15.54 -20.76 -7.06
N THR A 96 16.45 -19.84 -7.38
CA THR A 96 17.55 -19.44 -6.49
C THR A 96 17.30 -18.11 -5.78
N ASN A 97 16.46 -17.26 -6.36
CA ASN A 97 16.12 -15.94 -5.85
C ASN A 97 14.77 -15.95 -5.11
N ASN A 98 14.52 -16.96 -4.27
CA ASN A 98 13.27 -17.08 -3.51
C ASN A 98 13.48 -16.70 -2.04
N PHE A 99 13.59 -15.41 -1.77
CA PHE A 99 13.82 -14.88 -0.42
C PHE A 99 12.52 -14.31 0.17
N SER A 100 11.75 -15.16 0.86
CA SER A 100 10.45 -14.78 1.40
C SER A 100 10.52 -13.66 2.47
N SER A 101 11.59 -13.61 3.28
CA SER A 101 11.80 -12.53 4.25
C SER A 101 12.04 -11.18 3.57
N VAL A 102 12.81 -11.17 2.47
CA VAL A 102 13.07 -9.97 1.66
C VAL A 102 11.78 -9.45 1.05
N ARG A 103 11.01 -10.34 0.38
CA ARG A 103 9.72 -9.96 -0.21
C ARG A 103 8.74 -9.42 0.83
N ARG A 104 8.66 -10.07 1.99
CA ARG A 104 7.80 -9.65 3.09
C ARG A 104 8.13 -8.22 3.52
N GLU A 105 9.41 -7.92 3.73
CA GLU A 105 9.84 -6.60 4.20
C GLU A 105 9.61 -5.53 3.14
N ALA A 106 9.95 -5.82 1.87
CA ALA A 106 9.67 -4.92 0.76
C ALA A 106 8.17 -4.57 0.64
N CYS A 107 7.26 -5.54 0.86
CA CYS A 107 5.83 -5.27 0.89
C CYS A 107 5.44 -4.27 1.99
N LEU A 108 6.03 -4.41 3.19
CA LEU A 108 5.76 -3.50 4.31
C LEU A 108 6.28 -2.08 4.04
N LEU A 109 7.43 -1.96 3.39
CA LEU A 109 8.01 -0.68 2.99
C LEU A 109 7.20 -0.02 1.85
N LEU A 110 6.70 -0.78 0.88
CA LEU A 110 5.78 -0.26 -0.15
C LEU A 110 4.52 0.39 0.46
N ALA A 111 4.04 -0.09 1.62
CA ALA A 111 2.92 0.52 2.33
C ALA A 111 3.24 1.92 2.86
N LYS A 112 4.51 2.21 3.17
CA LYS A 112 4.98 3.53 3.63
C LYS A 112 5.03 4.55 2.47
N VAL A 113 4.93 4.09 1.21
CA VAL A 113 4.91 4.92 0.00
C VAL A 113 3.58 4.70 -0.74
N PRO A 114 2.45 5.21 -0.21
CA PRO A 114 1.13 4.92 -0.76
C PRO A 114 0.95 5.52 -2.16
N SER A 115 0.70 4.66 -3.14
CA SER A 115 0.39 5.05 -4.52
C SER A 115 -0.43 3.98 -5.23
N GLU A 116 -1.07 4.31 -6.35
CA GLU A 116 -1.73 3.33 -7.23
C GLU A 116 -0.78 2.23 -7.67
N HIS A 117 0.48 2.59 -7.93
CA HIS A 117 1.53 1.68 -8.32
C HIS A 117 1.87 0.69 -7.20
N SER A 118 2.16 1.19 -5.99
CA SER A 118 2.43 0.35 -4.81
C SER A 118 1.27 -0.60 -4.51
N LYS A 119 0.02 -0.11 -4.62
CA LYS A 119 -1.19 -0.92 -4.49
C LYS A 119 -1.23 -2.05 -5.53
N ASN A 120 -0.96 -1.76 -6.81
CA ASN A 120 -0.95 -2.76 -7.88
C ASN A 120 0.15 -3.81 -7.68
N THR A 121 1.35 -3.41 -7.26
CA THR A 121 2.43 -4.34 -6.90
C THR A 121 1.97 -5.27 -5.78
N LEU A 122 1.41 -4.73 -4.70
CA LEU A 122 0.95 -5.54 -3.55
C LEU A 122 -0.23 -6.47 -3.89
N ILE A 123 -1.15 -6.04 -4.77
CA ILE A 123 -2.20 -6.93 -5.31
C ILE A 123 -1.56 -8.12 -6.03
N ASN A 124 -0.59 -7.87 -6.91
CA ASN A 124 0.10 -8.94 -7.63
C ASN A 124 0.78 -9.92 -6.67
N ILE A 125 1.46 -9.43 -5.62
CA ILE A 125 2.09 -10.30 -4.61
C ILE A 125 1.04 -11.10 -3.82
N ALA A 126 -0.02 -10.46 -3.35
CA ALA A 126 -1.07 -11.15 -2.59
C ALA A 126 -1.72 -12.30 -3.38
N LEU A 127 -1.85 -12.16 -4.70
CA LEU A 127 -2.45 -13.18 -5.57
C LEU A 127 -1.47 -14.33 -5.91
N ASN A 128 -0.20 -14.00 -6.11
CA ASN A 128 0.77 -14.90 -6.75
C ASN A 128 1.83 -15.48 -5.82
N ASP A 129 2.05 -14.91 -4.64
CA ASP A 129 2.97 -15.52 -3.68
C ASP A 129 2.41 -16.84 -3.14
N ASN A 130 3.33 -17.74 -2.80
CA ASN A 130 3.04 -19.06 -2.25
C ASN A 130 3.32 -19.12 -0.74
N GLU A 131 4.02 -18.13 -0.19
CA GLU A 131 4.37 -18.03 1.22
C GLU A 131 3.31 -17.22 1.98
N PRO A 132 2.54 -17.84 2.89
CA PRO A 132 1.46 -17.14 3.61
C PRO A 132 1.93 -15.91 4.39
N MET A 133 3.19 -15.91 4.86
CA MET A 133 3.77 -14.75 5.56
C MET A 133 3.97 -13.53 4.66
N VAL A 134 4.29 -13.73 3.37
CA VAL A 134 4.42 -12.64 2.40
C VAL A 134 3.04 -12.17 1.97
N MET A 135 2.12 -13.10 1.68
CA MET A 135 0.72 -12.76 1.41
C MET A 135 0.12 -11.92 2.54
N ALA A 136 0.39 -12.27 3.80
CA ALA A 136 -0.10 -11.54 4.97
C ALA A 136 0.45 -10.10 5.00
N ALA A 137 1.75 -9.92 4.74
CA ALA A 137 2.34 -8.58 4.65
C ALA A 137 1.78 -7.76 3.48
N ALA A 138 1.55 -8.38 2.32
CA ALA A 138 0.93 -7.71 1.18
C ALA A 138 -0.51 -7.26 1.49
N VAL A 139 -1.33 -8.14 2.07
CA VAL A 139 -2.71 -7.81 2.48
C VAL A 139 -2.74 -6.73 3.56
N GLN A 140 -1.88 -6.83 4.57
CA GLN A 140 -1.72 -5.79 5.60
C GLN A 140 -1.39 -4.44 4.96
N SER A 141 -0.46 -4.44 4.00
CA SER A 141 0.03 -3.24 3.31
C SER A 141 -1.07 -2.62 2.44
N LEU A 142 -1.86 -3.43 1.75
CA LEU A 142 -3.05 -2.96 1.01
C LEU A 142 -4.06 -2.27 1.94
N GLY A 143 -4.32 -2.86 3.11
CA GLY A 143 -5.17 -2.24 4.13
C GLY A 143 -4.63 -0.90 4.64
N LYS A 144 -3.32 -0.78 4.82
CA LYS A 144 -2.65 0.48 5.22
C LYS A 144 -2.70 1.55 4.14
N ILE A 145 -2.50 1.17 2.87
CA ILE A 145 -2.56 2.10 1.73
C ILE A 145 -3.98 2.65 1.56
N GLY A 146 -5.02 1.82 1.77
CA GLY A 146 -6.41 2.28 1.80
C GLY A 146 -7.04 2.57 0.42
N ILE A 147 -6.27 2.44 -0.66
CA ILE A 147 -6.73 2.67 -2.03
C ILE A 147 -7.53 1.45 -2.51
N ASN A 148 -8.78 1.68 -2.91
CA ASN A 148 -9.71 0.63 -3.34
C ASN A 148 -10.67 1.14 -4.43
N ASN A 149 -10.12 1.50 -5.59
CA ASN A 149 -10.92 1.96 -6.71
C ASN A 149 -11.73 0.79 -7.29
N ASN A 150 -13.04 0.97 -7.49
CA ASN A 150 -13.94 -0.05 -8.02
C ASN A 150 -13.88 -1.40 -7.25
N ASP A 151 -13.63 -1.35 -5.94
CA ASP A 151 -13.51 -2.52 -5.06
C ASP A 151 -12.38 -3.52 -5.41
N GLU A 152 -11.46 -3.17 -6.30
CA GLU A 152 -10.47 -4.10 -6.83
C GLU A 152 -9.54 -4.70 -5.77
N THR A 153 -9.16 -3.88 -4.77
CA THR A 153 -8.26 -4.29 -3.69
C THR A 153 -8.95 -5.32 -2.79
N VAL A 154 -10.24 -5.08 -2.51
CA VAL A 154 -11.06 -5.96 -1.68
C VAL A 154 -11.31 -7.30 -2.36
N GLU A 155 -11.59 -7.28 -3.65
CA GLU A 155 -11.76 -8.49 -4.48
C GLU A 155 -10.46 -9.28 -4.57
N ALA A 156 -9.32 -8.62 -4.75
CA ALA A 156 -8.00 -9.26 -4.74
C ALA A 156 -7.71 -9.93 -3.39
N ILE A 157 -7.95 -9.24 -2.28
CA ILE A 157 -7.78 -9.82 -0.92
C ILE A 157 -8.71 -11.02 -0.72
N ALA A 158 -9.98 -10.93 -1.16
CA ALA A 158 -10.94 -12.02 -1.04
C ALA A 158 -10.49 -13.26 -1.82
N PHE A 159 -10.00 -13.07 -3.05
CA PHE A 159 -9.49 -14.13 -3.89
C PHE A 159 -8.23 -14.78 -3.30
N ALA A 160 -7.25 -13.96 -2.90
CA ALA A 160 -6.01 -14.41 -2.28
C ALA A 160 -6.27 -15.23 -1.00
N ASN A 161 -7.14 -14.71 -0.13
CA ASN A 161 -7.56 -15.42 1.08
C ASN A 161 -8.19 -16.75 0.71
N ARG A 162 -9.21 -16.79 -0.16
CA ARG A 162 -9.92 -18.02 -0.55
C ARG A 162 -8.98 -19.11 -1.09
N LYS A 163 -8.02 -18.73 -1.94
CA LYS A 163 -6.95 -19.63 -2.41
C LYS A 163 -6.16 -20.19 -1.23
N ASN A 164 -5.71 -19.33 -0.31
CA ASN A 164 -4.95 -19.75 0.87
C ASN A 164 -5.76 -20.64 1.83
N GLN A 165 -7.04 -20.37 2.08
CA GLN A 165 -7.90 -21.20 2.94
C GLN A 165 -7.96 -22.66 2.47
N THR A 166 -7.80 -22.89 1.17
CA THR A 166 -7.85 -24.22 0.57
C THR A 166 -6.51 -24.93 0.61
N LEU A 167 -5.41 -24.20 0.42
CA LEU A 167 -4.07 -24.77 0.27
C LEU A 167 -3.28 -24.81 1.59
N ASN A 168 -3.30 -23.72 2.35
CA ASN A 168 -2.49 -23.57 3.56
C ASN A 168 -3.09 -22.50 4.49
N PRO A 169 -4.24 -22.78 5.17
CA PRO A 169 -4.92 -21.81 6.01
C PRO A 169 -4.03 -21.40 7.19
N THR A 170 -3.73 -20.10 7.32
CA THR A 170 -2.97 -19.56 8.44
C THR A 170 -3.75 -18.50 9.19
N SER A 171 -3.64 -18.52 10.53
CA SER A 171 -4.27 -17.51 11.39
C SER A 171 -3.67 -16.12 11.21
N SER A 172 -2.40 -16.03 10.83
CA SER A 172 -1.71 -14.76 10.54
C SER A 172 -2.29 -14.07 9.31
N LEU A 173 -2.39 -14.76 8.16
CA LEU A 173 -3.01 -14.19 6.97
C LEU A 173 -4.48 -13.83 7.22
N ALA A 174 -5.24 -14.74 7.85
CA ALA A 174 -6.64 -14.46 8.16
C ALA A 174 -6.79 -13.22 9.05
N MET A 175 -5.90 -12.99 10.03
CA MET A 175 -5.91 -11.79 10.85
C MET A 175 -5.70 -10.52 10.01
N GLU A 176 -4.70 -10.53 9.11
CA GLU A 176 -4.43 -9.36 8.26
C GLU A 176 -5.53 -9.09 7.23
N VAL A 177 -6.20 -10.14 6.72
CA VAL A 177 -7.43 -10.00 5.90
C VAL A 177 -8.51 -9.25 6.68
N LEU A 178 -8.75 -9.61 7.95
CA LEU A 178 -9.74 -8.93 8.78
C LEU A 178 -9.35 -7.46 9.06
N ASN A 179 -8.08 -7.19 9.34
CA ASN A 179 -7.57 -5.83 9.55
C ASN A 179 -7.72 -4.97 8.29
N ALA A 180 -7.36 -5.51 7.12
CA ALA A 180 -7.48 -4.81 5.85
C ALA A 180 -8.94 -4.51 5.51
N TYR A 181 -9.85 -5.45 5.71
CA TYR A 181 -11.28 -5.20 5.54
C TYR A 181 -11.84 -4.17 6.51
N GLU A 182 -11.38 -4.14 7.76
CA GLU A 182 -11.75 -3.08 8.70
C GLU A 182 -11.34 -1.69 8.20
N ALA A 183 -10.14 -1.57 7.61
CA ALA A 183 -9.64 -0.31 7.06
C ALA A 183 -10.35 0.11 5.76
N LEU A 184 -10.67 -0.85 4.89
CA LEU A 184 -11.25 -0.59 3.57
C LEU A 184 -12.79 -0.50 3.58
N ALA A 185 -13.46 -0.91 4.67
CA ALA A 185 -14.92 -1.03 4.71
C ALA A 185 -15.65 0.27 4.34
N GLU A 186 -15.13 1.44 4.71
CA GLU A 186 -15.80 2.71 4.46
C GLU A 186 -15.72 3.14 2.98
N THR A 187 -14.64 2.77 2.28
CA THR A 187 -14.42 3.10 0.87
C THR A 187 -14.88 2.00 -0.10
N THR A 188 -15.43 0.90 0.42
CA THR A 188 -15.91 -0.24 -0.37
C THR A 188 -17.37 -0.08 -0.74
N GLU A 189 -17.67 -0.04 -2.03
CA GLU A 189 -19.04 0.09 -2.54
C GLU A 189 -19.82 -1.22 -2.35
N ASN A 190 -19.23 -2.34 -2.80
CA ASN A 190 -19.80 -3.66 -2.71
C ASN A 190 -19.10 -4.52 -1.64
N LYS A 191 -19.66 -4.50 -0.43
CA LYS A 191 -19.15 -5.26 0.72
C LYS A 191 -19.38 -6.78 0.65
N LYS A 192 -19.98 -7.31 -0.42
CA LYS A 192 -20.36 -8.74 -0.48
C LYS A 192 -19.16 -9.66 -0.28
N SER A 193 -18.07 -9.44 -1.01
CA SER A 193 -16.88 -10.31 -0.96
C SER A 193 -16.16 -10.22 0.40
N MET A 194 -16.19 -9.06 1.05
CA MET A 194 -15.76 -8.93 2.44
C MET A 194 -16.62 -9.79 3.38
N ILE A 195 -17.94 -9.60 3.33
CA ILE A 195 -18.89 -10.30 4.21
C ILE A 195 -18.76 -11.81 4.07
N ASP A 196 -18.68 -12.31 2.83
CA ASP A 196 -18.52 -13.74 2.55
C ASP A 196 -17.19 -14.28 3.12
N SER A 197 -16.08 -13.55 2.92
CA SER A 197 -14.77 -13.93 3.43
C SER A 197 -14.71 -13.93 4.96
N VAL A 198 -15.24 -12.88 5.60
CA VAL A 198 -15.30 -12.75 7.06
C VAL A 198 -16.18 -13.83 7.66
N ALA A 199 -17.33 -14.15 7.05
CA ALA A 199 -18.21 -15.21 7.50
C ALA A 199 -17.50 -16.57 7.50
N ARG A 200 -16.75 -16.89 6.43
CA ARG A 200 -15.94 -18.12 6.36
C ARG A 200 -14.88 -18.17 7.46
N ILE A 201 -14.13 -17.08 7.66
CA ILE A 201 -13.11 -17.02 8.74
C ILE A 201 -13.75 -17.23 10.12
N SER A 202 -14.96 -16.70 10.34
CA SER A 202 -15.63 -16.81 11.65
C SER A 202 -16.03 -18.23 12.05
N THR A 203 -16.24 -19.12 11.08
CA THR A 203 -16.75 -20.49 11.30
C THR A 203 -15.72 -21.57 11.02
N ASP A 204 -14.57 -21.23 10.45
CA ASP A 204 -13.50 -22.15 10.09
C ASP A 204 -12.57 -22.43 11.27
N TYR A 205 -12.59 -23.66 11.78
CA TYR A 205 -11.86 -24.10 12.96
C TYR A 205 -10.34 -24.26 12.75
N HIS A 206 -9.83 -24.12 11.52
CA HIS A 206 -8.37 -24.02 11.30
C HIS A 206 -7.77 -22.75 11.91
N TYR A 207 -8.56 -21.68 12.05
CA TYR A 207 -8.10 -20.44 12.66
C TYR A 207 -8.22 -20.48 14.18
N VAL A 208 -7.29 -19.82 14.88
CA VAL A 208 -7.36 -19.72 16.34
C VAL A 208 -8.58 -18.92 16.80
N THR A 209 -9.09 -19.21 18.00
CA THR A 209 -10.29 -18.58 18.56
C THR A 209 -10.29 -17.04 18.49
N PRO A 210 -9.18 -16.33 18.80
CA PRO A 210 -9.13 -14.87 18.66
C PRO A 210 -9.44 -14.36 17.25
N VAL A 211 -8.95 -15.03 16.20
CA VAL A 211 -9.21 -14.66 14.80
C VAL A 211 -10.69 -14.84 14.47
N ARG A 212 -11.26 -16.00 14.82
CA ARG A 212 -12.69 -16.27 14.57
C ARG A 212 -13.59 -15.30 15.32
N GLN A 213 -13.23 -14.92 16.55
CA GLN A 213 -13.98 -13.94 17.33
C GLN A 213 -13.90 -12.53 16.73
N LYS A 214 -12.73 -12.10 16.25
CA LYS A 214 -12.61 -10.83 15.51
C LYS A 214 -13.47 -10.86 14.25
N ALA A 215 -13.41 -11.93 13.47
CA ALA A 215 -14.24 -12.10 12.27
C ALA A 215 -15.73 -12.00 12.59
N TYR A 216 -16.19 -12.67 13.64
CA TYR A 216 -17.59 -12.57 14.08
C TYR A 216 -18.01 -11.13 14.43
N ARG A 217 -17.17 -10.38 15.14
CA ARG A 217 -17.44 -8.97 15.48
C ARG A 217 -17.49 -8.10 14.22
N LEU A 218 -16.53 -8.28 13.30
CA LEU A 218 -16.48 -7.55 12.05
C LEU A 218 -17.71 -7.85 11.17
N LEU A 219 -18.10 -9.11 11.07
CA LEU A 219 -19.30 -9.53 10.32
C LEU A 219 -20.55 -8.82 10.83
N LYS A 220 -20.69 -8.71 12.15
CA LYS A 220 -21.81 -7.99 12.78
C LYS A 220 -21.79 -6.50 12.42
N LYS A 221 -20.61 -5.85 12.44
CA LYS A 221 -20.45 -4.45 12.04
C LYS A 221 -20.88 -4.23 10.59
N LEU A 222 -20.30 -4.99 9.66
CA LEU A 222 -20.58 -4.89 8.22
C LEU A 222 -22.07 -5.16 7.91
N SER A 223 -22.68 -6.16 8.55
CA SER A 223 -24.10 -6.50 8.34
C SER A 223 -25.06 -5.42 8.83
N GLN A 224 -24.69 -4.66 9.87
CA GLN A 224 -25.51 -3.57 10.40
C GLN A 224 -25.45 -2.33 9.50
N GLU A 225 -24.28 -2.03 8.95
CA GLU A 225 -24.08 -0.93 7.99
C GLU A 225 -24.88 -1.15 6.71
N SER A 226 -24.81 -2.35 6.11
CA SER A 226 -25.56 -2.67 4.89
C SER A 226 -27.08 -2.50 5.05
N LYS A 227 -27.62 -2.73 6.27
CA LYS A 227 -29.04 -2.48 6.55
C LYS A 227 -29.38 -1.00 6.56
N LYS A 228 -28.51 -0.14 7.12
CA LYS A 228 -28.72 1.32 7.16
C LYS A 228 -28.73 1.93 5.75
N ASP A 229 -27.81 1.51 4.89
CA ASP A 229 -27.73 1.99 3.51
C ASP A 229 -28.96 1.60 2.67
N SER A 230 -29.57 0.45 2.98
CA SER A 230 -30.80 -0.01 2.33
C SER A 230 -32.05 0.76 2.78
N SER A 231 -32.07 1.24 4.04
CA SER A 231 -33.17 2.07 4.55
C SER A 231 -33.10 3.51 4.05
N SER A 232 -31.92 4.13 3.99
CA SER A 232 -31.77 5.51 3.51
C SER A 232 -32.13 5.65 2.03
N LYS A 233 -31.71 4.70 1.18
CA LYS A 233 -32.08 4.68 -0.25
C LYS A 233 -33.59 4.51 -0.50
N LYS A 234 -34.32 3.85 0.41
CA LYS A 234 -35.78 3.71 0.33
C LYS A 234 -36.51 5.01 0.67
N ASP A 235 -36.03 5.74 1.66
CA ASP A 235 -36.64 7.03 2.06
C ASP A 235 -36.37 8.13 1.01
N ASP A 236 -35.17 8.18 0.41
CA ASP A 236 -34.84 9.14 -0.64
C ASP A 236 -35.58 8.91 -1.96
N SER A 237 -35.88 7.65 -2.29
CA SER A 237 -36.67 7.30 -3.48
C SER A 237 -38.17 7.53 -3.29
N ALA A 238 -38.68 7.42 -2.07
CA ALA A 238 -40.05 7.78 -1.73
C ALA A 238 -40.29 9.29 -1.75
N ASN A 239 -39.28 10.10 -1.38
CA ASN A 239 -39.41 11.56 -1.30
C ASN A 239 -39.15 12.29 -2.64
N LYS A 240 -38.59 11.60 -3.65
CA LYS A 240 -38.45 12.12 -5.04
C LYS A 240 -39.62 11.77 -5.96
N ALA A 241 -40.57 10.97 -5.48
CA ALA A 241 -41.75 10.54 -6.24
C ALA A 241 -43.03 11.32 -5.90
N ASN A 242 -42.93 12.36 -5.05
CA ASN A 242 -43.98 13.34 -4.73
C ASN A 242 -43.57 14.73 -5.24
#